data_AF-A0A9D4V5H2-F1
#
_entry.id   AF-A0A9D4V5H2-F1
#
_cell.length_a   1.000
_cell.length_b   1.000
_cell.length_c   1.000
_cell.angle_alpha   90.00
_cell.angle_beta   90.00
_cell.angle_gamma   90.00
#
_symmetry.space_group_name_H-M   'P 1'
#
loop_
_entity.id
_entity.type
_entity.pdbx_description
1 polymer ?
#
loop_
_entity_poly.entity_id
_entity_poly.type
_entity_poly.pdbx_seq_one_letter_code
_entity_poly.pdbx_strand_id
1 'polypeptide(L)'
;MEEKGLRKFNGESFHTWQTNLKARMEGVKPGTGRANISSIIPGWFSEISPMWPGEAHSLEVKEILFEGKSDFQDVLVFQSATYGKVLVLDGVIQVTERDECAYQEMIAHLPLCSIPNPQKVLVIGGGDGGVIREVARHKSVKQIDICEIDQMVIDVAKKFFPDIAVGFADPRVRLFVGDGAVFLKEVCDGFYDAVIVDSSDPIGPAQQLFETPFFESLARVLRPGGVVCTQAESVWLHMHIIKDIFSSCRKTFKGSVNYAWTSVPTYPSGVIGFMLCSTEGPVVNFRQPVNPIEKIDSDNTIGPLKFYNSESEAAGNRAVPSVLSGSGQQAARLRLGRRCPQRADNAWYPQGVVVDCILHPVSAEPECRAFLRIRLVSRVGPEPTFCTFLARVSRGAPIPYCIPFLSQKCRLYF
;
A
#
# COMPACT_ATOMS: atom_id res chain seq x y z
N MET A 1 -28.47 36.76 -10.06
CA MET A 1 -27.42 37.75 -9.75
C MET A 1 -26.93 37.40 -8.35
N GLU A 2 -25.72 36.94 -8.10
CA GLU A 2 -24.43 37.15 -8.76
C GLU A 2 -23.66 35.83 -8.94
N GLU A 3 -23.01 35.70 -10.09
CA GLU A 3 -21.86 34.83 -10.33
C GLU A 3 -20.65 35.33 -9.53
N LYS A 4 -19.84 34.41 -8.99
CA LYS A 4 -18.37 34.49 -9.01
C LYS A 4 -17.77 33.20 -8.45
N GLY A 5 -16.96 32.52 -9.28
CA GLY A 5 -15.79 31.81 -8.76
C GLY A 5 -15.51 30.36 -9.17
N LEU A 6 -16.16 29.76 -10.19
CA LEU A 6 -15.61 28.52 -10.77
C LEU A 6 -14.38 28.85 -11.61
N ARG A 7 -13.19 28.57 -11.08
CA ARG A 7 -11.98 28.48 -11.90
C ARG A 7 -12.13 27.28 -12.82
N LYS A 8 -12.32 27.55 -14.11
CA LYS A 8 -12.20 26.57 -15.19
C LYS A 8 -10.81 25.92 -15.12
N PHE A 9 -10.75 24.63 -14.83
CA PHE A 9 -9.59 23.83 -15.20
C PHE A 9 -9.68 23.59 -16.71
N ASN A 10 -8.70 24.10 -17.45
CA ASN A 10 -8.60 23.94 -18.90
C ASN A 10 -8.41 22.46 -19.25
N GLY A 11 -9.28 21.97 -20.14
CA GLY A 11 -9.25 20.61 -20.67
C GLY A 11 -8.11 20.37 -21.67
N GLU A 12 -6.87 20.25 -21.17
CA GLU A 12 -5.69 19.89 -21.97
C GLU A 12 -5.21 18.44 -21.79
N SER A 13 -5.83 17.63 -20.90
CA SER A 13 -5.38 16.24 -20.68
C SER A 13 -5.81 15.28 -21.81
N PHE A 14 -7.00 15.45 -22.37
CA PHE A 14 -7.58 14.45 -23.29
C PHE A 14 -6.90 14.41 -24.67
N HIS A 15 -6.46 15.57 -25.19
CA HIS A 15 -5.80 15.65 -26.49
C HIS A 15 -4.32 15.24 -26.45
N THR A 16 -3.67 15.29 -25.28
CA THR A 16 -2.24 14.95 -25.16
C THR A 16 -1.97 13.45 -25.09
N TRP A 17 -2.92 12.64 -24.60
CA TRP A 17 -2.82 11.16 -24.61
C TRP A 17 -2.97 10.55 -26.00
N GLN A 18 -4.06 10.88 -26.71
CA GLN A 18 -4.35 10.33 -28.05
C GLN A 18 -3.33 10.76 -29.09
N THR A 19 -2.88 12.02 -29.04
CA THR A 19 -1.86 12.53 -29.99
C THR A 19 -0.52 11.88 -29.75
N ASN A 20 -0.17 11.53 -28.50
CA ASN A 20 1.07 10.82 -28.22
C ASN A 20 0.99 9.34 -28.59
N LEU A 21 -0.06 8.59 -28.25
CA LEU A 21 -0.13 7.16 -28.58
C LEU A 21 -0.30 6.88 -30.09
N LYS A 22 -1.15 7.64 -30.80
CA LYS A 22 -1.31 7.49 -32.26
C LYS A 22 -0.11 8.03 -33.05
N ALA A 23 0.47 9.18 -32.68
CA ALA A 23 1.67 9.68 -33.38
C ALA A 23 2.93 8.85 -33.08
N ARG A 24 2.96 8.08 -31.99
CA ARG A 24 4.12 7.23 -31.61
C ARG A 24 4.16 5.85 -32.27
N MET A 25 3.09 5.41 -32.92
CA MET A 25 3.11 4.19 -33.73
C MET A 25 3.63 4.43 -35.17
N GLU A 26 3.69 5.69 -35.62
CA GLU A 26 4.15 6.05 -36.97
C GLU A 26 5.50 6.81 -36.93
N GLY A 27 6.59 6.06 -37.04
CA GLY A 27 7.87 6.42 -37.67
C GLY A 27 8.63 7.69 -37.22
N VAL A 28 9.76 7.50 -36.50
CA VAL A 28 10.80 8.54 -36.35
C VAL A 28 12.12 8.06 -37.00
N LYS A 29 12.65 8.84 -37.95
CA LYS A 29 13.99 8.63 -38.55
C LYS A 29 15.08 9.28 -37.68
N PRO A 30 16.30 8.69 -37.60
CA PRO A 30 17.36 9.21 -36.74
C PRO A 30 18.14 10.36 -37.40
N GLY A 31 18.30 11.47 -36.67
CA GLY A 31 19.10 12.63 -37.06
C GLY A 31 19.97 13.14 -35.90
N THR A 32 21.20 13.54 -36.24
CA THR A 32 22.39 13.70 -35.40
C THR A 32 22.50 15.02 -34.63
N GLY A 33 23.11 14.97 -33.42
CA GLY A 33 23.86 16.10 -32.83
C GLY A 33 23.40 16.57 -31.44
N ARG A 34 24.19 16.26 -30.40
CA ARG A 34 23.91 16.38 -28.95
C ARG A 34 22.64 15.62 -28.53
N ALA A 35 22.83 14.38 -28.10
CA ALA A 35 21.77 13.58 -27.50
C ALA A 35 21.31 14.22 -26.19
N ASN A 36 20.32 15.12 -26.27
CA ASN A 36 19.31 15.20 -25.22
C ASN A 36 18.87 13.75 -24.98
N ILE A 37 19.12 13.22 -23.78
CA ILE A 37 18.67 11.89 -23.37
C ILE A 37 17.15 11.98 -23.19
N SER A 38 16.44 12.07 -24.31
CA SER A 38 15.01 11.87 -24.41
C SER A 38 14.81 10.78 -25.45
N SER A 39 15.06 9.55 -25.03
CA SER A 39 14.64 8.37 -25.76
C SER A 39 13.27 7.97 -25.22
N ILE A 40 12.23 8.70 -25.62
CA ILE A 40 10.86 8.22 -25.43
C ILE A 40 10.75 6.96 -26.29
N ILE A 41 10.65 5.80 -25.65
CA ILE A 41 10.48 4.52 -26.33
C ILE A 41 8.98 4.33 -26.61
N PRO A 42 8.54 4.20 -27.88
CA PRO A 42 7.15 3.91 -28.19
C PRO A 42 6.67 2.61 -27.52
N GLY A 43 5.36 2.51 -27.22
CA GLY A 43 4.76 1.31 -26.63
C GLY A 43 4.82 1.23 -25.10
N TRP A 44 5.13 2.33 -24.40
CA TRP A 44 5.12 2.37 -22.93
C TRP A 44 4.05 3.33 -22.41
N PHE A 45 3.31 2.87 -21.41
CA PHE A 45 2.50 3.71 -20.53
C PHE A 45 3.39 4.16 -19.37
N SER A 46 3.35 5.45 -19.03
CA SER A 46 4.08 6.02 -17.89
C SER A 46 3.08 6.74 -16.99
N GLU A 47 2.92 6.23 -15.78
CA GLU A 47 2.12 6.84 -14.72
C GLU A 47 2.85 8.06 -14.15
N ILE A 48 2.28 9.25 -14.35
CA ILE A 48 2.85 10.53 -13.93
C ILE A 48 1.75 11.32 -13.22
N SER A 49 2.01 11.76 -12.00
CA SER A 49 1.08 12.58 -11.22
C SER A 49 1.81 13.68 -10.46
N PRO A 50 1.15 14.83 -10.22
CA PRO A 50 1.64 15.84 -9.28
C PRO A 50 1.86 15.31 -7.85
N MET A 51 1.25 14.18 -7.48
CA MET A 51 1.41 13.54 -6.16
C MET A 51 2.81 12.94 -5.96
N TRP A 52 3.47 12.51 -7.04
CA TRP A 52 4.85 11.98 -7.02
C TRP A 52 5.74 12.71 -8.04
N PRO A 53 6.08 13.98 -7.75
CA PRO A 53 6.79 14.82 -8.71
C PRO A 53 8.22 14.32 -8.95
N GLY A 54 8.61 14.22 -10.23
CA GLY A 54 9.98 13.85 -10.62
C GLY A 54 10.22 12.34 -10.74
N GLU A 55 9.20 11.51 -10.52
CA GLU A 55 9.24 10.07 -10.74
C GLU A 55 8.03 9.58 -11.55
N ALA A 56 8.16 8.39 -12.15
CA ALA A 56 7.11 7.74 -12.91
C ALA A 56 7.32 6.23 -12.94
N HIS A 57 6.25 5.45 -12.84
CA HIS A 57 6.28 4.02 -13.11
C HIS A 57 5.85 3.77 -14.56
N SER A 58 6.61 2.95 -15.28
CA SER A 58 6.34 2.68 -16.70
C SER A 58 6.14 1.20 -16.98
N LEU A 59 5.07 0.88 -17.69
CA LEU A 59 4.72 -0.47 -18.13
C LEU A 59 4.65 -0.51 -19.66
N GLU A 60 5.31 -1.48 -20.26
CA GLU A 60 5.19 -1.74 -21.69
C GLU A 60 3.76 -2.24 -22.01
N VAL A 61 3.14 -1.61 -23.00
CA VAL A 61 1.77 -1.87 -23.45
C VAL A 61 1.82 -2.78 -24.67
N LYS A 62 1.17 -3.95 -24.58
CA LYS A 62 0.94 -4.84 -25.72
C LYS A 62 -0.27 -4.41 -26.54
N GLU A 63 -1.37 -4.08 -25.87
CA GLU A 63 -2.65 -3.79 -26.51
C GLU A 63 -3.52 -2.90 -25.60
N ILE A 64 -4.19 -1.91 -26.19
CA ILE A 64 -5.25 -1.15 -25.50
C ILE A 64 -6.55 -1.93 -25.67
N LEU A 65 -7.16 -2.35 -24.56
CA LEU A 65 -8.38 -3.16 -24.53
C LEU A 65 -9.65 -2.30 -24.43
N PHE A 66 -9.55 -1.16 -23.74
CA PHE A 66 -10.64 -0.20 -23.57
C PHE A 66 -10.08 1.19 -23.27
N GLU A 67 -10.71 2.22 -23.83
CA GLU A 67 -10.48 3.62 -23.49
C GLU A 67 -11.86 4.31 -23.48
N GLY A 68 -12.17 5.00 -22.40
CA GLY A 68 -13.45 5.68 -22.22
C GLY A 68 -13.35 6.81 -21.21
N LYS A 69 -14.38 7.65 -21.18
CA LYS A 69 -14.53 8.72 -20.18
C LYS A 69 -15.93 8.60 -19.59
N SER A 70 -16.01 8.42 -18.28
CA SER A 70 -17.28 8.43 -17.55
C SER A 70 -17.64 9.86 -17.12
N ASP A 71 -18.73 10.01 -16.37
CA ASP A 71 -19.07 11.28 -15.74
C ASP A 71 -18.07 11.68 -14.63
N PHE A 72 -17.21 10.75 -14.20
CA PHE A 72 -16.29 10.93 -13.07
C PHE A 72 -14.83 11.02 -13.49
N GLN A 73 -14.37 10.16 -14.41
CA GLN A 73 -12.94 9.95 -14.68
C GLN A 73 -12.66 9.38 -16.08
N ASP A 74 -11.41 9.52 -16.51
CA ASP A 74 -10.88 8.82 -17.69
C ASP A 74 -10.55 7.36 -17.32
N VAL A 75 -11.08 6.40 -18.07
CA VAL A 75 -10.94 4.96 -17.80
C VAL A 75 -10.17 4.29 -18.94
N LEU A 76 -9.06 3.63 -18.60
CA LEU A 76 -8.21 2.91 -19.54
C LEU A 76 -7.97 1.48 -19.04
N VAL A 77 -8.12 0.52 -19.95
CA VAL A 77 -7.66 -0.86 -19.75
C VAL A 77 -6.70 -1.24 -20.86
N PHE A 78 -5.54 -1.77 -20.47
CA PHE A 78 -4.58 -2.29 -21.42
C PHE A 78 -3.97 -3.61 -20.97
N GLN A 79 -3.57 -4.43 -21.94
CA GLN A 79 -2.74 -5.59 -21.72
C GLN A 79 -1.29 -5.12 -21.64
N SER A 80 -0.64 -5.28 -20.49
CA SER A 80 0.78 -5.02 -20.34
C SER A 80 1.63 -6.20 -20.83
N ALA A 81 2.92 -5.96 -21.07
CA ALA A 81 3.84 -7.01 -21.48
C ALA A 81 4.04 -8.10 -20.41
N THR A 82 4.14 -7.69 -19.13
CA THR A 82 4.60 -8.56 -18.03
C THR A 82 3.81 -8.48 -16.72
N TYR A 83 2.79 -7.61 -16.63
CA TYR A 83 1.94 -7.43 -15.44
C TYR A 83 0.48 -7.88 -15.64
N GLY A 84 0.18 -8.52 -16.79
CA GLY A 84 -1.19 -8.88 -17.15
C GLY A 84 -1.99 -7.66 -17.60
N LYS A 85 -3.31 -7.72 -17.43
CA LYS A 85 -4.18 -6.57 -17.68
C LYS A 85 -4.02 -5.52 -16.58
N VAL A 86 -4.16 -4.26 -16.96
CA VAL A 86 -3.97 -3.09 -16.11
C VAL A 86 -5.19 -2.19 -16.24
N LEU A 87 -5.78 -1.80 -15.11
CA LEU A 87 -6.81 -0.77 -15.03
C LEU A 87 -6.15 0.55 -14.60
N VAL A 88 -6.47 1.62 -15.32
CA VAL A 88 -5.99 2.97 -15.07
C VAL A 88 -7.19 3.91 -15.00
N LEU A 89 -7.21 4.75 -13.97
CA LEU A 89 -8.20 5.81 -13.78
C LEU A 89 -7.47 7.15 -13.68
N ASP A 90 -7.87 8.13 -14.49
CA ASP A 90 -7.24 9.48 -14.56
C ASP A 90 -5.71 9.45 -14.71
N GLY A 91 -5.18 8.42 -15.39
CA GLY A 91 -3.75 8.23 -15.60
C GLY A 91 -3.00 7.56 -14.44
N VAL A 92 -3.70 7.14 -13.39
CA VAL A 92 -3.16 6.42 -12.23
C VAL A 92 -3.54 4.93 -12.31
N ILE A 93 -2.55 4.05 -12.17
CA ILE A 93 -2.72 2.60 -12.13
C ILE A 93 -3.49 2.24 -10.86
N GLN A 94 -4.68 1.66 -11.04
CA GLN A 94 -5.50 1.20 -9.93
C GLN A 94 -5.21 -0.26 -9.59
N VAL A 95 -5.03 -1.11 -10.61
CA VAL A 95 -4.78 -2.54 -10.38
C VAL A 95 -4.05 -3.19 -11.56
N THR A 96 -3.18 -4.15 -11.25
CA THR A 96 -2.64 -5.10 -12.23
C THR A 96 -2.89 -6.54 -11.79
N GLU A 97 -3.16 -7.45 -12.72
CA GLU A 97 -3.41 -8.86 -12.40
C GLU A 97 -2.23 -9.54 -11.68
N ARG A 98 -1.01 -9.00 -11.83
CA ARG A 98 0.20 -9.60 -11.27
C ARG A 98 0.39 -9.35 -9.78
N ASP A 99 -0.01 -8.19 -9.27
CA ASP A 99 0.24 -7.77 -7.89
C ASP A 99 -0.99 -7.28 -7.13
N GLU A 100 -2.19 -7.35 -7.73
CA GLU A 100 -3.48 -7.08 -7.06
C GLU A 100 -3.60 -7.77 -5.69
N CYS A 101 -3.08 -9.00 -5.58
CA CYS A 101 -3.24 -9.81 -4.38
C CYS A 101 -2.57 -9.18 -3.16
N ALA A 102 -1.49 -8.43 -3.35
CA ALA A 102 -0.81 -7.76 -2.26
C ALA A 102 -1.66 -6.64 -1.64
N TYR A 103 -2.40 -5.90 -2.48
CA TYR A 103 -3.28 -4.85 -2.02
C TYR A 103 -4.60 -5.43 -1.51
N GLN A 104 -5.28 -6.24 -2.32
CA GLN A 104 -6.63 -6.75 -2.05
C GLN A 104 -6.66 -7.66 -0.81
N GLU A 105 -5.71 -8.59 -0.68
CA GLU A 105 -5.66 -9.47 0.49
C GLU A 105 -5.33 -8.66 1.76
N MET A 106 -4.40 -7.69 1.69
CA MET A 106 -4.03 -6.89 2.86
C MET A 106 -5.17 -5.96 3.31
N ILE A 107 -5.75 -5.17 2.40
CA ILE A 107 -6.79 -4.21 2.77
C ILE A 107 -8.05 -4.90 3.33
N ALA A 108 -8.37 -6.11 2.84
CA ALA A 108 -9.48 -6.91 3.34
C ALA A 108 -9.16 -7.67 4.63
N HIS A 109 -8.00 -8.34 4.71
CA HIS A 109 -7.74 -9.26 5.82
C HIS A 109 -7.18 -8.57 7.06
N LEU A 110 -6.46 -7.45 6.94
CA LEU A 110 -6.02 -6.66 8.09
C LEU A 110 -7.17 -6.32 9.06
N PRO A 111 -8.30 -5.74 8.62
CA PRO A 111 -9.43 -5.48 9.51
C PRO A 111 -10.21 -6.74 9.88
N LEU A 112 -10.49 -7.64 8.92
CA LEU A 112 -11.41 -8.77 9.14
C LEU A 112 -10.81 -9.87 10.02
N CYS A 113 -9.49 -10.08 9.96
CA CYS A 113 -8.80 -11.01 10.86
C CYS A 113 -8.60 -10.42 12.26
N SER A 114 -8.76 -9.10 12.43
CA SER A 114 -8.60 -8.38 13.70
C SER A 114 -9.85 -8.38 14.59
N ILE A 115 -11.00 -8.84 14.08
CA ILE A 115 -12.25 -8.96 14.83
C ILE A 115 -12.84 -10.38 14.75
N PRO A 116 -13.56 -10.84 15.80
CA PRO A 116 -14.19 -12.16 15.78
C PRO A 116 -15.46 -12.14 14.92
N ASN A 117 -15.61 -13.14 14.05
CA ASN A 117 -16.83 -13.46 13.29
C ASN A 117 -17.54 -12.25 12.63
N PRO A 118 -16.87 -11.47 11.76
CA PRO A 118 -17.53 -10.38 11.02
C PRO A 118 -18.69 -10.91 10.18
N GLN A 119 -19.85 -10.23 10.20
CA GLN A 119 -21.08 -10.63 9.52
C GLN A 119 -21.53 -9.62 8.46
N LYS A 120 -21.44 -8.33 8.75
CA LYS A 120 -21.84 -7.24 7.84
C LYS A 120 -20.63 -6.37 7.53
N VAL A 121 -20.24 -6.37 6.26
CA VAL A 121 -19.06 -5.63 5.77
C VAL A 121 -19.52 -4.65 4.70
N LEU A 122 -19.05 -3.40 4.80
CA LEU A 122 -19.20 -2.39 3.74
C LEU A 122 -17.86 -2.21 3.01
N VAL A 123 -17.90 -2.15 1.69
CA VAL A 123 -16.80 -1.70 0.83
C VAL A 123 -17.23 -0.39 0.15
N ILE A 124 -16.43 0.67 0.30
CA ILE A 124 -16.62 1.94 -0.42
C ILE A 124 -15.53 2.03 -1.48
N GLY A 125 -15.92 2.25 -2.73
CA GLY A 125 -15.07 2.02 -3.89
C GLY A 125 -14.96 0.54 -4.22
N GLY A 126 -13.80 0.09 -4.69
CA GLY A 126 -13.56 -1.32 -5.02
C GLY A 126 -14.31 -1.82 -6.26
N GLY A 127 -14.56 -0.93 -7.24
CA GLY A 127 -15.24 -1.24 -8.49
C GLY A 127 -14.62 -2.36 -9.33
N ASP A 128 -13.39 -2.79 -9.03
CA ASP A 128 -12.75 -3.95 -9.66
C ASP A 128 -13.32 -5.31 -9.18
N GLY A 129 -13.95 -5.35 -8.00
CA GLY A 129 -14.54 -6.53 -7.36
C GLY A 129 -13.57 -7.41 -6.57
N GLY A 130 -12.29 -7.08 -6.53
CA GLY A 130 -11.25 -7.90 -5.93
C GLY A 130 -11.28 -7.88 -4.40
N VAL A 131 -11.48 -6.70 -3.80
CA VAL A 131 -11.70 -6.62 -2.34
C VAL A 131 -12.93 -7.42 -1.92
N ILE A 132 -14.01 -7.39 -2.70
CA ILE A 132 -15.22 -8.19 -2.45
C ILE A 132 -14.90 -9.69 -2.46
N ARG A 133 -14.11 -10.14 -3.44
CA ARG A 133 -13.65 -11.53 -3.55
C ARG A 133 -12.89 -11.96 -2.29
N GLU A 134 -12.06 -11.08 -1.72
CA GLU A 134 -11.33 -11.36 -0.49
C GLU A 134 -12.22 -11.34 0.76
N VAL A 135 -13.19 -10.41 0.85
CA VAL A 135 -14.20 -10.40 1.92
C VAL A 135 -15.02 -11.70 1.90
N ALA A 136 -15.36 -12.21 0.71
CA ALA A 136 -16.12 -13.44 0.54
C ALA A 136 -15.44 -14.69 1.12
N ARG A 137 -14.11 -14.69 1.31
CA ARG A 137 -13.40 -15.80 1.97
C ARG A 137 -13.81 -15.99 3.44
N HIS A 138 -14.32 -14.94 4.08
CA HIS A 138 -14.76 -14.99 5.47
C HIS A 138 -16.14 -15.62 5.59
N LYS A 139 -16.19 -16.92 5.95
CA LYS A 139 -17.45 -17.71 6.04
C LYS A 139 -18.47 -17.14 7.05
N SER A 140 -18.02 -16.36 8.03
CA SER A 140 -18.91 -15.67 8.97
C SER A 140 -19.69 -14.51 8.33
N VAL A 141 -19.17 -13.95 7.22
CA VAL A 141 -19.78 -12.81 6.53
C VAL A 141 -21.08 -13.27 5.89
N LYS A 142 -22.16 -12.54 6.19
CA LYS A 142 -23.53 -12.78 5.72
C LYS A 142 -24.00 -11.74 4.72
N GLN A 143 -23.42 -10.54 4.75
CA GLN A 143 -23.77 -9.44 3.87
C GLN A 143 -22.52 -8.62 3.54
N ILE A 144 -22.33 -8.36 2.25
CA ILE A 144 -21.28 -7.49 1.71
C ILE A 144 -21.97 -6.38 0.93
N ASP A 145 -22.04 -5.19 1.50
CA ASP A 145 -22.53 -4.03 0.77
C ASP A 145 -21.33 -3.37 0.07
N ILE A 146 -21.45 -3.05 -1.21
CA ILE A 146 -20.45 -2.27 -1.95
C ILE A 146 -21.11 -1.00 -2.49
N CYS A 147 -20.45 0.14 -2.28
CA CYS A 147 -20.85 1.43 -2.85
C CYS A 147 -19.73 1.93 -3.77
N GLU A 148 -19.95 1.85 -5.08
CA GLU A 148 -19.05 2.34 -6.11
C GLU A 148 -19.74 3.47 -6.89
N ILE A 149 -19.04 4.59 -7.09
CA ILE A 149 -19.62 5.79 -7.67
C ILE A 149 -19.73 5.68 -9.20
N ASP A 150 -18.80 4.96 -9.83
CA ASP A 150 -18.67 4.91 -11.28
C ASP A 150 -19.09 3.55 -11.87
N GLN A 151 -20.28 3.52 -12.47
CA GLN A 151 -20.80 2.33 -13.17
C GLN A 151 -19.86 1.83 -14.26
N MET A 152 -19.13 2.72 -14.95
CA MET A 152 -18.21 2.33 -16.02
C MET A 152 -17.08 1.45 -15.48
N VAL A 153 -16.56 1.76 -14.29
CA VAL A 153 -15.50 0.97 -13.64
C VAL A 153 -15.98 -0.46 -13.38
N ILE A 154 -17.19 -0.63 -12.85
CA ILE A 154 -17.80 -1.95 -12.59
C ILE A 154 -17.96 -2.75 -13.89
N ASP A 155 -18.49 -2.12 -14.94
CA ASP A 155 -18.77 -2.80 -16.21
C ASP A 155 -17.47 -3.21 -16.91
N VAL A 156 -16.46 -2.32 -16.89
CA VAL A 156 -15.12 -2.57 -17.42
C VAL A 156 -14.43 -3.68 -16.63
N ALA A 157 -14.52 -3.66 -15.29
CA ALA A 157 -13.97 -4.70 -14.43
C ALA A 157 -14.56 -6.09 -14.75
N LYS A 158 -15.89 -6.19 -14.80
CA LYS A 158 -16.60 -7.44 -15.14
C LYS A 158 -16.23 -7.98 -16.52
N LYS A 159 -16.00 -7.08 -17.49
CA LYS A 159 -15.67 -7.46 -18.86
C LYS A 159 -14.22 -7.93 -19.02
N PHE A 160 -13.26 -7.21 -18.45
CA PHE A 160 -11.84 -7.42 -18.72
C PHE A 160 -11.10 -8.17 -17.61
N PHE A 161 -11.61 -8.16 -16.38
CA PHE A 161 -10.98 -8.77 -15.20
C PHE A 161 -11.91 -9.79 -14.52
N PRO A 162 -12.36 -10.84 -15.22
CA PRO A 162 -13.36 -11.77 -14.67
C PRO A 162 -12.92 -12.46 -13.38
N ASP A 163 -11.62 -12.76 -13.22
CA ASP A 163 -11.08 -13.41 -12.00
C ASP A 163 -10.99 -12.46 -10.79
N ILE A 164 -10.98 -11.14 -11.03
CA ILE A 164 -11.05 -10.11 -9.99
C ILE A 164 -12.51 -9.79 -9.69
N ALA A 165 -13.29 -9.51 -10.74
CA ALA A 165 -14.69 -9.14 -10.67
C ALA A 165 -15.63 -10.29 -10.23
N VAL A 166 -15.13 -11.52 -10.11
CA VAL A 166 -15.88 -12.67 -9.57
C VAL A 166 -16.47 -12.38 -8.19
N GLY A 167 -15.89 -11.45 -7.42
CA GLY A 167 -16.45 -10.98 -6.16
C GLY A 167 -17.91 -10.52 -6.29
N PHE A 168 -18.28 -9.85 -7.39
CA PHE A 168 -19.67 -9.40 -7.64
C PHE A 168 -20.67 -10.56 -7.84
N ALA A 169 -20.21 -11.79 -8.08
CA ALA A 169 -21.08 -12.94 -8.25
C ALA A 169 -21.44 -13.64 -6.93
N ASP A 170 -20.85 -13.23 -5.79
CA ASP A 170 -21.17 -13.80 -4.49
C ASP A 170 -22.61 -13.39 -4.07
N PRO A 171 -23.48 -14.35 -3.67
CA PRO A 171 -24.88 -14.07 -3.37
C PRO A 171 -25.09 -13.18 -2.14
N ARG A 172 -24.05 -12.94 -1.33
CA ARG A 172 -24.08 -12.04 -0.18
C ARG A 172 -23.87 -10.57 -0.57
N VAL A 173 -23.51 -10.31 -1.83
CA VAL A 173 -23.15 -8.97 -2.32
C VAL A 173 -24.39 -8.16 -2.67
N ARG A 174 -24.42 -6.92 -2.19
CA ARG A 174 -25.41 -5.90 -2.57
C ARG A 174 -24.67 -4.69 -3.13
N LEU A 175 -24.83 -4.48 -4.44
CA LEU A 175 -24.21 -3.37 -5.15
C LEU A 175 -25.09 -2.13 -5.11
N PHE A 176 -24.52 -1.04 -4.63
CA PHE A 176 -25.07 0.31 -4.68
C PHE A 176 -24.17 1.16 -5.58
N VAL A 177 -24.79 1.82 -6.56
CA VAL A 177 -24.07 2.68 -7.50
C VAL A 177 -24.34 4.12 -7.10
N GLY A 178 -23.32 4.80 -6.57
CA GLY A 178 -23.45 6.14 -6.04
C GLY A 178 -22.31 6.55 -5.11
N ASP A 179 -22.41 7.79 -4.62
CA ASP A 179 -21.43 8.39 -3.74
C ASP A 179 -21.44 7.72 -2.35
N GLY A 180 -20.29 7.18 -1.94
CA GLY A 180 -20.13 6.51 -0.64
C GLY A 180 -20.39 7.41 0.57
N ALA A 181 -20.04 8.70 0.51
CA ALA A 181 -20.32 9.65 1.57
C ALA A 181 -21.81 9.98 1.69
N VAL A 182 -22.56 9.94 0.57
CA VAL A 182 -24.02 10.03 0.57
C VAL A 182 -24.63 8.75 1.12
N PHE A 183 -24.19 7.59 0.65
CA PHE A 183 -24.65 6.28 1.11
C PHE A 183 -24.54 6.14 2.64
N LEU A 184 -23.40 6.54 3.22
CA LEU A 184 -23.20 6.47 4.67
C LEU A 184 -24.25 7.25 5.46
N LYS A 185 -24.85 8.32 4.92
CA LYS A 185 -25.91 9.11 5.59
C LYS A 185 -27.22 8.35 5.73
N GLU A 186 -27.47 7.37 4.86
CA GLU A 186 -28.69 6.57 4.85
C GLU A 186 -28.58 5.30 5.69
N VAL A 187 -27.36 4.92 6.06
CA VAL A 187 -27.07 3.75 6.89
C VAL A 187 -27.36 4.04 8.36
N CYS A 188 -28.04 3.10 9.03
CA CYS A 188 -28.28 3.17 10.47
C CYS A 188 -26.98 3.09 11.30
N ASP A 189 -26.97 3.80 12.42
CA ASP A 189 -25.88 3.76 13.39
C ASP A 189 -25.59 2.32 13.86
N GLY A 190 -24.30 1.98 13.98
CA GLY A 190 -23.87 0.68 14.50
C GLY A 190 -24.20 -0.53 13.62
N PHE A 191 -24.51 -0.33 12.34
CA PHE A 191 -24.97 -1.40 11.45
C PHE A 191 -23.86 -2.37 10.98
N TYR A 192 -22.65 -1.87 10.72
CA TYR A 192 -21.56 -2.66 10.16
C TYR A 192 -20.56 -3.16 11.21
N ASP A 193 -20.02 -4.36 10.99
CA ASP A 193 -18.90 -4.90 11.75
C ASP A 193 -17.56 -4.32 11.27
N ALA A 194 -17.43 -4.15 9.96
CA ALA A 194 -16.25 -3.60 9.31
C ALA A 194 -16.63 -2.73 8.11
N VAL A 195 -15.84 -1.68 7.87
CA VAL A 195 -15.87 -0.87 6.65
C VAL A 195 -14.48 -0.90 6.00
N ILE A 196 -14.42 -1.13 4.70
CA ILE A 196 -13.20 -1.05 3.89
C ILE A 196 -13.38 0.10 2.91
N VAL A 197 -12.47 1.07 2.92
CA VAL A 197 -12.46 2.20 1.98
C VAL A 197 -11.34 1.93 0.97
N ASP A 198 -11.73 1.41 -0.17
CA ASP A 198 -10.89 1.11 -1.32
C ASP A 198 -11.06 2.22 -2.37
N SER A 199 -10.55 3.41 -2.02
CA SER A 199 -10.65 4.61 -2.85
C SER A 199 -9.37 4.85 -3.64
N SER A 200 -9.50 5.58 -4.75
CA SER A 200 -8.38 6.21 -5.45
C SER A 200 -7.71 7.29 -4.59
N ASP A 201 -6.59 7.83 -5.09
CA ASP A 201 -5.86 8.96 -4.50
C ASP A 201 -6.79 10.14 -4.15
N PRO A 202 -6.41 11.04 -3.21
CA PRO A 202 -7.19 12.21 -2.78
C PRO A 202 -7.26 13.34 -3.83
N ILE A 203 -7.38 12.98 -5.11
CA ILE A 203 -7.61 13.86 -6.24
C ILE A 203 -8.90 13.39 -6.94
N GLY A 204 -9.71 14.35 -7.40
CA GLY A 204 -10.95 14.03 -8.10
C GLY A 204 -12.05 13.53 -7.13
N PRO A 205 -12.83 12.51 -7.50
CA PRO A 205 -14.05 12.13 -6.76
C PRO A 205 -13.79 11.65 -5.33
N ALA A 206 -12.58 11.17 -5.02
CA ALA A 206 -12.24 10.61 -3.72
C ALA A 206 -11.82 11.65 -2.66
N GLN A 207 -11.66 12.94 -3.01
CA GLN A 207 -11.15 13.97 -2.08
C GLN A 207 -11.91 14.02 -0.74
N GLN A 208 -13.24 13.92 -0.79
CA GLN A 208 -14.09 13.99 0.40
C GLN A 208 -13.89 12.81 1.37
N LEU A 209 -13.38 11.68 0.87
CA LEU A 209 -13.13 10.46 1.67
C LEU A 209 -11.94 10.60 2.63
N PHE A 210 -11.19 11.70 2.53
CA PHE A 210 -10.04 11.99 3.39
C PHE A 210 -10.33 13.09 4.42
N GLU A 211 -11.56 13.62 4.47
CA GLU A 211 -11.95 14.69 5.38
C GLU A 211 -12.56 14.17 6.69
N THR A 212 -12.46 14.97 7.77
CA THR A 212 -12.99 14.59 9.09
C THR A 212 -14.47 14.19 9.09
N PRO A 213 -15.40 14.88 8.39
CA PRO A 213 -16.82 14.48 8.38
C PRO A 213 -17.07 13.09 7.80
N PHE A 214 -16.21 12.63 6.89
CA PHE A 214 -16.29 11.28 6.36
C PHE A 214 -15.89 10.24 7.42
N PHE A 215 -14.79 10.47 8.14
CA PHE A 215 -14.38 9.60 9.26
C PHE A 215 -15.45 9.56 10.37
N GLU A 216 -16.12 10.67 10.66
CA GLU A 216 -17.24 10.69 11.63
C GLU A 216 -18.41 9.82 11.15
N SER A 217 -18.74 9.88 9.86
CA SER A 217 -19.76 9.03 9.26
C SER A 217 -19.39 7.55 9.30
N LEU A 218 -18.11 7.21 9.04
CA LEU A 218 -17.58 5.86 9.18
C LEU A 218 -17.71 5.35 10.63
N ALA A 219 -17.31 6.16 11.61
CA ALA A 219 -17.40 5.80 13.02
C ALA A 219 -18.86 5.59 13.47
N ARG A 220 -19.81 6.38 12.96
CA ARG A 220 -21.25 6.25 13.28
C ARG A 220 -21.83 4.93 12.82
N VAL A 221 -21.54 4.51 11.59
CA VAL A 221 -22.15 3.29 11.01
C VAL A 221 -21.52 2.00 11.54
N LEU A 222 -20.38 2.09 12.21
CA LEU A 222 -19.70 0.95 12.82
C LEU A 222 -20.29 0.64 14.20
N ARG A 223 -20.54 -0.65 14.47
CA ARG A 223 -20.90 -1.10 15.83
C ARG A 223 -19.81 -0.77 16.86
N PRO A 224 -20.07 -0.84 18.17
CA PRO A 224 -19.01 -0.76 19.18
C PRO A 224 -17.91 -1.80 18.95
N GLY A 225 -16.65 -1.35 18.92
CA GLY A 225 -15.49 -2.16 18.54
C GLY A 225 -15.51 -2.65 17.08
N GLY A 226 -16.32 -2.04 16.22
CA GLY A 226 -16.28 -2.22 14.77
C GLY A 226 -15.04 -1.53 14.19
N VAL A 227 -14.59 -1.97 13.03
CA VAL A 227 -13.30 -1.57 12.46
C VAL A 227 -13.42 -0.93 11.09
N VAL A 228 -12.56 0.04 10.79
CA VAL A 228 -12.36 0.56 9.44
C VAL A 228 -10.93 0.33 8.97
N CYS A 229 -10.78 -0.02 7.70
CA CYS A 229 -9.53 -0.01 6.96
C CYS A 229 -9.68 0.92 5.76
N THR A 230 -8.78 1.88 5.61
CA THR A 230 -8.72 2.74 4.41
C THR A 230 -7.32 2.70 3.83
N GLN A 231 -7.20 2.74 2.50
CA GLN A 231 -5.95 3.14 1.85
C GLN A 231 -5.49 4.46 2.50
N ALA A 232 -4.19 4.55 2.79
CA ALA A 232 -3.59 5.72 3.41
C ALA A 232 -2.21 6.04 2.85
N GLU A 233 -2.09 6.02 1.52
CA GLU A 233 -0.96 6.56 0.77
C GLU A 233 0.42 5.94 1.07
N SER A 234 1.47 6.44 0.40
CA SER A 234 2.84 5.98 0.62
C SER A 234 3.56 6.78 1.71
N VAL A 235 4.21 6.08 2.64
CA VAL A 235 5.09 6.68 3.67
C VAL A 235 6.31 7.40 3.09
N TRP A 236 6.72 7.07 1.86
CA TRP A 236 7.88 7.70 1.21
C TRP A 236 7.54 9.02 0.53
N LEU A 237 6.29 9.20 0.11
CA LEU A 237 5.85 10.33 -0.69
C LEU A 237 4.92 11.27 0.08
N HIS A 238 4.00 10.70 0.87
CA HIS A 238 2.80 11.39 1.34
C HIS A 238 2.73 11.52 2.88
N MET A 239 3.88 11.55 3.56
CA MET A 239 3.95 11.61 5.04
C MET A 239 3.16 12.79 5.66
N HIS A 240 3.00 13.90 4.94
CA HIS A 240 2.19 15.04 5.38
C HIS A 240 0.70 14.69 5.39
N ILE A 241 0.18 14.12 4.29
CA ILE A 241 -1.21 13.63 4.17
C ILE A 241 -1.48 12.56 5.24
N ILE A 242 -0.57 11.59 5.39
CA ILE A 242 -0.71 10.50 6.36
C ILE A 242 -0.84 11.04 7.79
N LYS A 243 -0.07 12.06 8.16
CA LYS A 243 -0.16 12.68 9.49
C LYS A 243 -1.52 13.33 9.74
N ASP A 244 -2.08 13.98 8.73
CA ASP A 244 -3.38 14.65 8.82
C ASP A 244 -4.52 13.64 8.92
N ILE A 245 -4.47 12.56 8.12
CA ILE A 245 -5.39 11.42 8.23
C ILE A 245 -5.28 10.80 9.62
N PHE A 246 -4.07 10.48 10.08
CA PHE A 246 -3.84 9.84 11.37
C PHE A 246 -4.33 10.70 12.55
N SER A 247 -4.14 12.02 12.47
CA SER A 247 -4.65 13.00 13.44
C SER A 247 -6.19 13.02 13.45
N SER A 248 -6.81 13.05 12.26
CA SER A 248 -8.27 13.01 12.11
C SER A 248 -8.87 11.72 12.65
N CYS A 249 -8.26 10.58 12.34
CA CYS A 249 -8.66 9.28 12.87
C CYS A 249 -8.55 9.21 14.39
N ARG A 250 -7.47 9.71 15.00
CA ARG A 250 -7.33 9.76 16.47
C ARG A 250 -8.36 10.65 17.17
N LYS A 251 -8.80 11.73 16.52
CA LYS A 251 -9.86 12.58 17.05
C LYS A 251 -11.22 11.90 17.00
N THR A 252 -11.45 11.10 15.97
CA THR A 252 -12.74 10.47 15.67
C THR A 252 -12.92 9.13 16.36
N PHE A 253 -11.99 8.19 16.14
CA PHE A 253 -12.05 6.83 16.65
C PHE A 253 -11.46 6.74 18.06
N LYS A 254 -12.25 6.20 19.00
CA LYS A 254 -11.88 6.10 20.42
C LYS A 254 -11.33 4.73 20.83
N GLY A 255 -11.30 3.78 19.90
CA GLY A 255 -10.60 2.51 20.08
C GLY A 255 -9.14 2.59 19.63
N SER A 256 -8.67 1.55 18.96
CA SER A 256 -7.31 1.49 18.42
C SER A 256 -7.19 2.29 17.13
N VAL A 257 -6.08 3.01 16.95
CA VAL A 257 -5.74 3.70 15.70
C VAL A 257 -4.30 3.35 15.33
N ASN A 258 -4.15 2.66 14.21
CA ASN A 258 -2.90 2.07 13.73
C ASN A 258 -2.70 2.42 12.26
N TYR A 259 -1.44 2.40 11.84
CA TYR A 259 -1.04 2.46 10.44
C TYR A 259 -0.31 1.16 10.10
N ALA A 260 -0.64 0.57 8.97
CA ALA A 260 0.05 -0.57 8.37
C ALA A 260 0.57 -0.17 6.99
N TRP A 261 1.49 -0.94 6.42
CA TRP A 261 1.87 -0.78 5.03
C TRP A 261 2.26 -2.13 4.42
N THR A 262 2.21 -2.19 3.10
CA THR A 262 2.61 -3.38 2.33
C THR A 262 3.33 -2.99 1.05
N SER A 263 3.95 -3.97 0.40
CA SER A 263 4.58 -3.83 -0.91
C SER A 263 3.57 -4.04 -2.02
N VAL A 264 3.43 -3.07 -2.93
CA VAL A 264 2.65 -3.19 -4.17
C VAL A 264 3.52 -2.58 -5.28
N PRO A 265 4.25 -3.41 -6.06
CA PRO A 265 5.25 -2.92 -7.00
C PRO A 265 4.76 -1.86 -7.99
N THR A 266 3.53 -1.98 -8.48
CA THR A 266 3.00 -1.02 -9.48
C THR A 266 2.44 0.26 -8.89
N TYR A 267 2.28 0.38 -7.57
CA TYR A 267 1.85 1.63 -6.94
C TYR A 267 3.04 2.59 -6.77
N PRO A 268 2.82 3.91 -6.72
CA PRO A 268 3.88 4.89 -6.53
C PRO A 268 4.79 4.56 -5.33
N SER A 269 6.11 4.66 -5.51
CA SER A 269 7.17 4.21 -4.57
C SER A 269 7.24 2.69 -4.25
N GLY A 270 6.34 1.88 -4.81
CA GLY A 270 6.29 0.42 -4.65
C GLY A 270 5.67 -0.04 -3.31
N VAL A 271 5.09 0.87 -2.52
CA VAL A 271 4.47 0.57 -1.24
C VAL A 271 3.21 1.39 -1.03
N ILE A 272 2.29 0.85 -0.24
CA ILE A 272 1.04 1.52 0.12
C ILE A 272 0.67 1.30 1.57
N GLY A 273 0.03 2.30 2.16
CA GLY A 273 -0.40 2.36 3.54
C GLY A 273 -1.84 1.99 3.75
N PHE A 274 -2.16 1.59 4.98
CA PHE A 274 -3.52 1.40 5.45
C PHE A 274 -3.70 2.02 6.83
N MET A 275 -4.76 2.79 7.01
CA MET A 275 -5.20 3.23 8.33
C MET A 275 -6.21 2.24 8.87
N LEU A 276 -5.91 1.72 10.07
CA LEU A 276 -6.75 0.77 10.79
C LEU A 276 -7.28 1.43 12.04
N CYS A 277 -8.59 1.59 12.14
CA CYS A 277 -9.22 2.23 13.28
C CYS A 277 -10.35 1.36 13.86
N SER A 278 -10.54 1.39 15.17
CA SER A 278 -11.72 0.80 15.81
C SER A 278 -12.51 1.85 16.60
N THR A 279 -13.84 1.70 16.62
CA THR A 279 -14.70 2.51 17.49
C THR A 279 -14.51 2.14 18.97
N GLU A 280 -15.09 2.94 19.87
CA GLU A 280 -15.20 2.57 21.28
C GLU A 280 -15.95 1.24 21.44
N GLY A 281 -15.49 0.37 22.34
CA GLY A 281 -16.09 -0.94 22.57
C GLY A 281 -15.05 -2.01 22.90
N PRO A 282 -15.29 -3.28 22.53
CA PRO A 282 -14.30 -4.35 22.68
C PRO A 282 -12.95 -3.96 22.10
N VAL A 283 -11.88 -4.22 22.84
CA VAL A 283 -10.51 -3.85 22.44
C VAL A 283 -10.10 -4.63 21.19
N VAL A 284 -9.69 -3.91 20.14
CA VAL A 284 -9.15 -4.48 18.91
C VAL A 284 -7.64 -4.32 18.89
N ASN A 285 -6.90 -5.42 18.69
CA ASN A 285 -5.46 -5.38 18.52
C ASN A 285 -5.07 -5.73 17.07
N PHE A 286 -4.95 -4.70 16.24
CA PHE A 286 -4.56 -4.84 14.83
C PHE A 286 -3.16 -5.46 14.62
N ARG A 287 -2.34 -5.63 15.66
CA ARG A 287 -1.01 -6.26 15.54
C ARG A 287 -1.03 -7.78 15.70
N GLN A 288 -2.16 -8.33 16.14
CA GLN A 288 -2.30 -9.75 16.44
C GLN A 288 -3.68 -10.23 15.97
N PRO A 289 -3.78 -10.87 14.79
CA PRO A 289 -5.05 -11.33 14.26
C PRO A 289 -5.69 -12.35 15.20
N VAL A 290 -6.98 -12.16 15.50
CA VAL A 290 -7.77 -13.04 16.37
C VAL A 290 -8.47 -14.15 15.59
N ASN A 291 -8.67 -13.95 14.28
CA ASN A 291 -9.30 -14.91 13.38
C ASN A 291 -8.51 -14.99 12.05
N PRO A 292 -7.29 -15.55 12.05
CA PRO A 292 -6.44 -15.57 10.86
C PRO A 292 -7.03 -16.46 9.76
N ILE A 293 -7.20 -15.88 8.56
CA ILE A 293 -7.89 -16.51 7.43
C ILE A 293 -7.21 -17.80 6.93
N GLU A 294 -5.90 -17.95 7.10
CA GLU A 294 -5.15 -19.18 6.75
C GLU A 294 -5.68 -20.43 7.45
N LYS A 295 -6.32 -20.28 8.62
CA LYS A 295 -6.89 -21.40 9.38
C LYS A 295 -8.28 -21.81 8.88
N ILE A 296 -8.88 -21.04 7.98
CA ILE A 296 -10.23 -21.25 7.45
C ILE A 296 -10.18 -21.98 6.08
N ASP A 297 -8.99 -22.11 5.50
CA ASP A 297 -8.75 -22.37 4.07
C ASP A 297 -8.89 -23.83 3.59
N SER A 298 -9.57 -24.72 4.33
CA SER A 298 -9.65 -26.13 3.93
C SER A 298 -10.70 -26.43 2.84
N ASP A 299 -11.45 -25.44 2.34
CA ASP A 299 -12.66 -25.69 1.53
C ASP A 299 -13.01 -24.57 0.51
N ASN A 300 -12.04 -23.72 0.12
CA ASN A 300 -12.34 -22.50 -0.64
C ASN A 300 -12.33 -22.69 -2.17
N THR A 301 -13.41 -22.23 -2.82
CA THR A 301 -13.58 -22.17 -4.28
C THR A 301 -12.78 -21.05 -4.96
N ILE A 302 -12.26 -20.09 -4.19
CA ILE A 302 -11.55 -18.87 -4.65
C ILE A 302 -10.02 -19.10 -4.78
N GLY A 303 -9.53 -20.32 -4.50
CA GLY A 303 -8.10 -20.65 -4.53
C GLY A 303 -7.34 -20.15 -3.30
N PRO A 304 -6.03 -20.45 -3.18
CA PRO A 304 -5.24 -20.10 -1.99
C PRO A 304 -4.89 -18.60 -1.95
N LEU A 305 -4.59 -18.10 -0.75
CA LEU A 305 -3.96 -16.79 -0.55
C LEU A 305 -2.60 -16.74 -1.25
N LYS A 306 -2.28 -15.61 -1.87
CA LYS A 306 -1.03 -15.40 -2.60
C LYS A 306 -0.05 -14.51 -1.84
N PHE A 307 -0.51 -13.67 -0.92
CA PHE A 307 0.31 -12.66 -0.25
C PHE A 307 0.14 -12.61 1.27
N TYR A 308 -1.10 -12.47 1.75
CA TYR A 308 -1.41 -12.32 3.16
C TYR A 308 -1.08 -13.58 3.95
N ASN A 309 -0.46 -13.37 5.12
CA ASN A 309 -0.45 -14.33 6.20
C ASN A 309 -0.31 -13.57 7.54
N SER A 310 -0.50 -14.27 8.64
CA SER A 310 -0.51 -13.75 9.99
C SER A 310 0.85 -13.14 10.37
N GLU A 311 1.95 -13.62 9.75
CA GLU A 311 3.28 -13.04 9.94
C GLU A 311 3.45 -11.73 9.16
N SER A 312 2.95 -11.66 7.92
CA SER A 312 3.01 -10.45 7.08
C SER A 312 2.13 -9.33 7.64
N GLU A 313 0.94 -9.66 8.16
CA GLU A 313 0.11 -8.72 8.93
C GLU A 313 0.88 -8.16 10.12
N ALA A 314 1.44 -9.03 10.96
CA ALA A 314 2.16 -8.59 12.14
C ALA A 314 3.43 -7.80 11.78
N ALA A 315 4.06 -8.08 10.64
CA ALA A 315 5.21 -7.31 10.15
C ALA A 315 4.81 -5.90 9.69
N GLY A 316 3.80 -5.79 8.81
CA GLY A 316 3.31 -4.51 8.31
C GLY A 316 2.82 -3.58 9.42
N ASN A 317 2.17 -4.14 10.44
CA ASN A 317 1.66 -3.40 11.61
C ASN A 317 2.73 -3.03 12.66
N ARG A 318 3.93 -3.63 12.60
CA ARG A 318 5.04 -3.36 13.54
C ARG A 318 6.11 -2.46 12.94
N ALA A 319 6.29 -2.50 11.63
CA ALA A 319 7.33 -1.75 10.92
C ALA A 319 6.89 -0.34 10.50
N VAL A 320 6.09 0.34 11.32
CA VAL A 320 5.66 1.72 11.04
C VAL A 320 6.86 2.66 11.16
N PRO A 321 7.09 3.59 10.22
CA PRO A 321 8.17 4.56 10.32
C PRO A 321 8.14 5.31 11.65
N SER A 322 9.32 5.50 12.27
CA SER A 322 9.48 6.14 13.59
C SER A 322 8.86 7.54 13.68
N VAL A 323 8.65 8.20 12.53
CA VAL A 323 8.00 9.50 12.42
C VAL A 323 6.52 9.46 12.77
N LEU A 324 5.84 8.33 12.56
CA LEU A 324 4.42 8.13 12.92
C LEU A 324 4.24 7.52 14.32
N SER A 325 5.27 6.87 14.86
CA SER A 325 5.19 6.20 16.17
C SER A 325 5.24 7.16 17.36
N GLY A 326 5.41 8.48 17.14
CA GLY A 326 5.39 9.52 18.18
C GLY A 326 6.44 9.34 19.29
N SER A 327 7.38 8.42 19.09
CA SER A 327 8.36 7.98 20.09
C SER A 327 9.73 8.12 19.46
N GLY A 328 10.51 9.09 19.95
CA GLY A 328 11.94 9.22 19.66
C GLY A 328 12.79 8.03 20.18
N GLN A 329 12.20 6.86 20.41
CA GLN A 329 12.83 5.66 20.92
C GLN A 329 12.04 4.43 20.47
N GLN A 330 12.29 3.94 19.26
CA GLN A 330 12.13 2.50 18.99
C GLN A 330 13.09 2.11 17.86
N ALA A 331 14.21 1.52 18.26
CA ALA A 331 15.18 0.94 17.36
C ALA A 331 14.53 -0.22 16.60
N ALA A 332 14.49 -0.13 15.27
CA ALA A 332 14.11 -1.25 14.42
C ALA A 332 15.12 -2.38 14.61
N ARG A 333 14.68 -3.51 15.17
CA ARG A 333 15.45 -4.77 15.18
C ARG A 333 15.24 -5.46 13.84
N LEU A 334 16.17 -5.25 12.90
CA LEU A 334 16.24 -6.07 11.69
C LEU A 334 16.94 -7.39 12.02
N ARG A 335 16.17 -8.49 12.09
CA ARG A 335 16.73 -9.85 12.04
C ARG A 335 16.90 -10.23 10.57
N LEU A 336 18.12 -10.14 10.05
CA LEU A 336 18.45 -10.73 8.76
C LEU A 336 18.65 -12.24 8.95
N GLY A 337 17.58 -13.01 8.74
CA GLY A 337 17.65 -14.47 8.69
C GLY A 337 17.74 -14.94 7.24
N ARG A 338 18.94 -15.14 6.70
CA ARG A 338 19.15 -16.08 5.58
C ARG A 338 20.49 -16.80 5.72
N ARG A 339 20.42 -18.13 5.67
CA ARG A 339 21.56 -19.05 5.52
C ARG A 339 22.19 -18.80 4.14
N CYS A 340 23.50 -18.57 4.12
CA CYS A 340 24.27 -18.48 2.89
C CYS A 340 24.56 -19.91 2.37
N PRO A 341 24.30 -20.25 1.09
CA PRO A 341 24.72 -21.53 0.51
C PRO A 341 26.24 -21.54 0.32
N GLN A 342 26.88 -22.64 0.74
CA GLN A 342 28.32 -22.86 0.60
C GLN A 342 28.74 -22.98 -0.86
N ARG A 343 29.83 -22.30 -1.23
CA ARG A 343 30.84 -22.83 -2.17
C ARG A 343 32.24 -22.49 -1.67
N ALA A 344 33.12 -23.46 -1.90
CA ALA A 344 34.38 -23.71 -1.24
C ALA A 344 35.45 -22.63 -1.45
N ASP A 345 36.18 -22.28 -0.39
CA ASP A 345 37.56 -22.73 -0.20
C ASP A 345 38.15 -22.12 1.08
N ASN A 346 38.66 -23.00 1.96
CA ASN A 346 39.58 -22.74 3.07
C ASN A 346 39.31 -21.52 3.99
N ALA A 347 38.38 -21.67 4.93
CA ALA A 347 38.44 -21.00 6.24
C ALA A 347 37.59 -21.72 7.28
N TRP A 348 38.21 -22.14 8.39
CA TRP A 348 37.51 -22.63 9.57
C TRP A 348 36.76 -21.49 10.24
N TYR A 349 35.42 -21.46 10.15
CA TYR A 349 34.56 -20.59 10.95
C TYR A 349 33.66 -21.46 11.85
N PRO A 350 33.54 -21.18 13.16
CA PRO A 350 32.56 -21.86 14.00
C PRO A 350 31.15 -21.47 13.54
N GLN A 351 30.27 -22.46 13.38
CA GLN A 351 28.86 -22.26 13.07
C GLN A 351 28.18 -21.42 14.18
N GLY A 352 27.35 -20.45 13.80
CA GLY A 352 26.40 -19.81 14.73
C GLY A 352 26.69 -18.38 15.20
N VAL A 353 27.32 -17.53 14.38
CA VAL A 353 27.46 -16.09 14.72
C VAL A 353 26.15 -15.35 14.38
N VAL A 354 25.45 -14.87 15.41
CA VAL A 354 24.32 -13.93 15.27
C VAL A 354 24.85 -12.52 15.44
N VAL A 355 24.81 -11.71 14.38
CA VAL A 355 25.22 -10.30 14.43
C VAL A 355 24.02 -9.42 14.73
N ASP A 356 23.91 -8.93 15.97
CA ASP A 356 22.90 -7.93 16.36
C ASP A 356 23.47 -6.51 16.16
N CYS A 357 23.10 -5.84 15.06
CA CYS A 357 23.46 -4.43 14.85
C CYS A 357 22.49 -3.51 15.62
N ILE A 358 22.95 -2.90 16.70
CA ILE A 358 22.20 -1.87 17.43
C ILE A 358 22.71 -0.49 17.02
N LEU A 359 21.86 0.33 16.40
CA LEU A 359 22.17 1.70 16.00
C LEU A 359 21.71 2.68 17.09
N HIS A 360 22.66 3.43 17.67
CA HIS A 360 22.35 4.56 18.55
C HIS A 360 22.80 5.87 17.88
N PRO A 361 21.89 6.85 17.67
CA PRO A 361 22.31 8.21 17.33
C PRO A 361 22.91 8.88 18.58
N VAL A 362 24.13 9.41 18.46
CA VAL A 362 24.81 10.15 19.55
C VAL A 362 24.67 11.66 19.29
N SER A 363 23.58 12.24 19.81
CA SER A 363 23.26 13.68 19.88
C SER A 363 23.09 14.46 18.55
N ALA A 364 22.21 15.47 18.60
CA ALA A 364 21.98 16.45 17.56
C ALA A 364 22.54 17.80 18.02
N GLU A 365 23.67 18.20 17.46
CA GLU A 365 24.13 19.60 17.46
C GLU A 365 24.35 20.06 16.01
N PRO A 366 24.21 21.37 15.71
CA PRO A 366 23.98 21.85 14.34
C PRO A 366 25.14 21.64 13.36
N GLU A 367 26.33 21.26 13.82
CA GLU A 367 27.52 21.19 12.96
C GLU A 367 28.36 19.89 13.06
N CYS A 368 27.91 18.83 13.75
CA CYS A 368 28.76 17.66 13.98
C CYS A 368 28.37 16.36 13.25
N ARG A 369 29.44 15.69 12.79
CA ARG A 369 29.56 14.43 12.05
C ARG A 369 28.78 13.29 12.73
N ALA A 370 28.00 12.52 11.96
CA ALA A 370 27.29 11.36 12.50
C ALA A 370 28.29 10.24 12.87
N PHE A 371 28.24 9.81 14.13
CA PHE A 371 28.96 8.65 14.63
C PHE A 371 27.98 7.50 14.84
N LEU A 372 28.21 6.38 14.17
CA LEU A 372 27.50 5.13 14.44
C LEU A 372 28.23 4.38 15.54
N ARG A 373 27.53 4.05 16.63
CA ARG A 373 27.99 3.05 17.60
C ARG A 373 27.49 1.68 17.15
N ILE A 374 28.40 0.78 16.76
CA ILE A 374 28.05 -0.60 16.38
C ILE A 374 28.50 -1.52 17.51
N ARG A 375 27.55 -2.27 18.08
CA ARG A 375 27.85 -3.38 18.99
C ARG A 375 27.81 -4.67 18.20
N LEU A 376 28.87 -5.46 18.26
CA LEU A 376 28.88 -6.84 17.80
C LEU A 376 28.80 -7.74 19.03
N VAL A 377 27.89 -8.70 19.03
CA VAL A 377 27.74 -9.70 20.09
C VAL A 377 28.09 -11.05 19.50
N SER A 378 29.15 -11.68 20.02
CA SER A 378 29.41 -13.09 19.73
C SER A 378 28.70 -13.93 20.80
N ARG A 379 27.89 -14.92 20.38
CA ARG A 379 27.25 -15.91 21.28
C ARG A 379 27.88 -17.28 21.17
N VAL A 380 29.20 -17.34 21.09
CA VAL A 380 29.94 -18.60 21.17
C VAL A 380 30.68 -18.62 22.51
N GLY A 381 30.05 -19.20 23.53
CA GLY A 381 30.59 -19.33 24.89
C GLY A 381 29.61 -18.93 26.01
N PRO A 382 29.89 -19.29 27.28
CA PRO A 382 28.99 -19.06 28.42
C PRO A 382 28.82 -17.58 28.80
N GLU A 383 29.70 -16.68 28.31
CA GLU A 383 29.57 -15.24 28.50
C GLU A 383 29.62 -14.48 27.16
N PRO A 384 28.72 -13.50 26.92
CA PRO A 384 28.74 -12.70 25.71
C PRO A 384 29.94 -11.73 25.69
N THR A 385 30.76 -11.81 24.65
CA THR A 385 31.83 -10.83 24.41
C THR A 385 31.29 -9.63 23.64
N PHE A 386 31.57 -8.41 24.11
CA PHE A 386 31.10 -7.17 23.49
C PHE A 386 32.25 -6.40 22.83
N CYS A 387 32.17 -6.18 21.52
CA CYS A 387 33.01 -5.19 20.85
C CYS A 387 32.18 -3.96 20.48
N THR A 388 32.66 -2.77 20.85
CA THR A 388 32.04 -1.49 20.50
C THR A 388 32.94 -0.75 19.52
N PHE A 389 32.39 -0.34 18.38
CA PHE A 389 33.10 0.50 17.40
C PHE A 389 32.37 1.83 17.20
N LEU A 390 33.15 2.89 16.97
CA LEU A 390 32.68 4.19 16.50
C LEU A 390 33.02 4.33 15.01
N ALA A 391 32.01 4.29 14.14
CA ALA A 391 32.19 4.50 12.71
C ALA A 391 31.80 5.93 12.34
N ARG A 392 32.68 6.60 11.58
CA ARG A 392 32.45 7.96 11.05
C ARG A 392 31.71 7.86 9.72
N VAL A 393 30.54 8.46 9.60
CA VAL A 393 29.78 8.50 8.34
C VAL A 393 29.98 9.85 7.67
N SER A 394 30.45 9.85 6.42
CA SER A 394 30.51 11.04 5.57
C SER A 394 29.13 11.36 4.98
N ARG A 395 28.80 12.66 4.88
CA ARG A 395 27.51 13.15 4.35
C ARG A 395 27.24 12.52 2.97
N GLY A 396 26.03 11.97 2.79
CA GLY A 396 25.51 11.53 1.49
C GLY A 396 25.65 10.04 1.14
N ALA A 397 26.25 9.20 1.99
CA ALA A 397 26.30 7.74 1.74
C ALA A 397 25.09 7.02 2.37
N PRO A 398 24.38 6.12 1.65
CA PRO A 398 23.36 5.27 2.24
C PRO A 398 24.00 4.33 3.28
N ILE A 399 23.36 4.16 4.44
CA ILE A 399 23.80 3.28 5.55
C ILE A 399 24.19 1.85 5.09
N PRO A 400 23.51 1.22 4.09
CA PRO A 400 23.92 -0.07 3.56
C PRO A 400 25.35 -0.12 2.99
N TYR A 401 25.90 0.99 2.49
CA TYR A 401 27.24 1.02 1.90
C TYR A 401 28.37 1.01 2.95
N CYS A 402 28.08 1.36 4.21
CA CYS A 402 29.09 1.30 5.28
C CYS A 402 29.33 -0.13 5.79
N ILE A 403 28.36 -1.03 5.62
CA ILE A 403 28.40 -2.40 6.15
C ILE A 403 29.38 -3.33 5.39
N PRO A 404 29.44 -3.33 4.03
CA PRO A 404 30.44 -4.08 3.27
C PRO A 404 31.87 -3.60 3.55
N PHE A 405 32.05 -2.30 3.82
CA PHE A 405 33.36 -1.72 4.07
C PHE A 405 33.97 -2.18 5.40
N LEU A 406 33.13 -2.56 6.38
CA LEU A 406 33.56 -3.13 7.66
C LEU A 406 33.98 -4.61 7.51
N SER A 407 33.33 -5.39 6.64
CA SER A 407 33.65 -6.82 6.48
C SER A 407 35.03 -7.06 5.86
N GLN A 408 35.55 -6.14 5.04
CA GLN A 408 36.88 -6.25 4.45
C GLN A 408 38.04 -5.93 5.41
N LYS A 409 37.80 -5.20 6.51
CA LYS A 409 38.86 -4.80 7.46
C LYS A 409 39.03 -5.73 8.67
N CYS A 410 38.15 -6.72 8.84
CA CYS A 410 38.25 -7.69 9.93
C CYS A 410 39.26 -8.81 9.61
N ARG A 411 40.56 -8.57 9.80
CA ARG A 411 41.52 -9.63 10.16
C ARG A 411 41.62 -9.65 11.69
N LEU A 412 40.97 -10.62 12.32
CA LEU A 412 41.11 -10.89 13.76
C LEU A 412 42.52 -11.44 14.00
N TYR A 413 43.35 -10.70 14.74
CA TYR A 413 44.49 -11.29 15.44
C TYR A 413 43.97 -11.87 16.76
N PHE A 414 44.31 -13.13 17.02
CA PHE A 414 43.93 -13.89 18.21
C PHE A 414 44.51 -13.30 19.49
#